data_AF-A0AB36J665-F1
#
_entry.id   AF-A0AB36J665-F1
#
_cell.length_a   1.000
_cell.length_b   1.000
_cell.length_c   1.000
_cell.angle_alpha   90.00
_cell.angle_beta   90.00
_cell.angle_gamma   90.00
#
_symmetry.space_group_name_H-M   'P 1'
#
loop_
_entity.id
_entity.type
_entity.pdbx_description
1 polymer ?
#
loop_
_entity_poly.entity_id
_entity_poly.type
_entity_poly.pdbx_seq_one_letter_code
_entity_poly.pdbx_strand_id
1 'polypeptide(L)'
;MNFSNYIKTPLEQWIEEQYRTNGVLIPQDLDIDRIAMIFGVDIVYYDNNSFSDNDDKVIFIDRRYEQTEQRKAFFHELCHVIRHSGDQRWMPDLFREAQENDANRFALYAAIPFFMLEQIKLPVNRSELISLLVSDYQCFPDFVELRFKQVEDRISNSEFISTFTYGGTTKSNYELTVNEASDLDLIYLQQPRIHSLYGLDDFSRPHALVIEQRLGFDWNKPLHLNVERNYKLLSQSFYRTRYDATVQPGDLSVPPNQSEYVTINLSRVAWRHGQDVTRLILPLEAIDDAINF
;
A
#
# COMPACT_ATOMS: atom_id res chain seq x y z
N MET A 1 3.25 12.38 -20.71
CA MET A 1 2.78 12.31 -19.32
C MET A 1 3.74 13.09 -18.44
N ASN A 2 3.27 13.85 -17.44
CA ASN A 2 4.15 14.55 -16.50
C ASN A 2 4.34 13.69 -15.25
N PHE A 3 5.57 13.33 -14.94
CA PHE A 3 5.93 12.49 -13.80
C PHE A 3 6.24 13.27 -12.51
N SER A 4 6.28 14.60 -12.58
CA SER A 4 6.71 15.48 -11.47
C SER A 4 5.89 15.31 -10.18
N ASN A 5 4.66 14.79 -10.29
CA ASN A 5 3.75 14.59 -9.16
C ASN A 5 3.80 13.16 -8.58
N TYR A 6 4.63 12.27 -9.13
CA TYR A 6 4.82 10.93 -8.62
C TYR A 6 5.70 10.92 -7.38
N ILE A 7 5.22 10.30 -6.30
CA ILE A 7 5.98 10.12 -5.06
C ILE A 7 6.29 8.63 -4.93
N LYS A 8 7.57 8.28 -5.00
CA LYS A 8 8.07 6.91 -4.81
C LYS A 8 7.76 6.44 -3.39
N THR A 9 7.22 5.23 -3.26
CA THR A 9 7.07 4.57 -1.95
C THR A 9 8.44 4.22 -1.34
N PRO A 10 8.53 3.99 -0.02
CA PRO A 10 9.76 3.50 0.60
C PRO A 10 10.29 2.23 -0.06
N LEU A 11 9.41 1.30 -0.47
CA LEU A 11 9.81 0.10 -1.19
C LEU A 11 10.45 0.41 -2.55
N GLU A 12 9.89 1.34 -3.31
CA GLU A 12 10.48 1.76 -4.59
C GLU A 12 11.81 2.49 -4.41
N GLN A 13 11.95 3.30 -3.36
CA GLN A 13 13.21 3.97 -3.03
C GLN A 13 14.29 2.96 -2.64
N TRP A 14 13.92 1.96 -1.84
CA TRP A 14 14.84 0.88 -1.47
C TRP A 14 15.28 0.06 -2.69
N ILE A 15 14.35 -0.37 -3.56
CA ILE A 15 14.67 -1.07 -4.82
C ILE A 15 15.59 -0.19 -5.68
N GLU A 16 15.28 1.09 -5.83
CA GLU A 16 16.10 2.03 -6.58
C GLU A 16 17.52 2.14 -6.02
N GLU A 17 17.67 2.24 -4.70
CA GLU A 17 18.98 2.31 -4.05
C GLU A 17 19.81 1.04 -4.31
N GLN A 18 19.18 -0.14 -4.16
CA GLN A 18 19.83 -1.42 -4.45
C GLN A 18 20.28 -1.50 -5.90
N TYR A 19 19.42 -1.11 -6.84
CA TYR A 19 19.74 -1.15 -8.26
C TYR A 19 20.84 -0.15 -8.64
N ARG A 20 20.72 1.11 -8.20
CA ARG A 20 21.70 2.16 -8.53
C ARG A 20 23.08 1.86 -7.97
N THR A 21 23.17 1.42 -6.73
CA THR A 21 24.45 1.11 -6.07
C THR A 21 25.17 -0.04 -6.76
N ASN A 22 24.43 -0.94 -7.41
CA ASN A 22 24.96 -2.08 -8.15
C ASN A 22 24.99 -1.86 -9.69
N GLY A 23 24.80 -0.62 -10.14
CA GLY A 23 24.92 -0.22 -11.54
C GLY A 23 23.82 -0.76 -12.45
N VAL A 24 22.63 -1.06 -11.92
CA VAL A 24 21.41 -1.41 -12.66
C VAL A 24 20.64 -0.12 -12.89
N LEU A 25 20.83 0.51 -14.06
CA LEU A 25 20.42 1.90 -14.31
C LEU A 25 19.36 2.03 -15.40
N ILE A 26 19.32 1.10 -16.36
CA ILE A 26 18.38 1.09 -17.48
C ILE A 26 17.63 -0.25 -17.56
N PRO A 27 16.47 -0.33 -18.25
CA PRO A 27 15.69 -1.57 -18.32
C PRO A 27 16.50 -2.78 -18.82
N GLN A 28 17.45 -2.56 -19.72
CA GLN A 28 18.32 -3.59 -20.27
C GLN A 28 19.31 -4.17 -19.23
N ASP A 29 19.53 -3.50 -18.10
CA ASP A 29 20.32 -4.02 -16.99
C ASP A 29 19.52 -5.00 -16.10
N LEU A 30 18.20 -5.12 -16.28
CA LEU A 30 17.31 -5.96 -15.48
C LEU A 30 17.39 -7.45 -15.86
N ASP A 31 18.61 -7.96 -15.83
CA ASP A 31 18.93 -9.38 -15.96
C ASP A 31 18.70 -10.10 -14.62
N ILE A 32 17.96 -11.22 -14.64
CA ILE A 32 17.54 -11.88 -13.40
C ILE A 32 18.70 -12.54 -12.67
N ASP A 33 19.70 -13.07 -13.37
CA ASP A 33 20.90 -13.65 -12.76
C ASP A 33 21.72 -12.57 -12.06
N ARG A 34 21.88 -11.41 -12.72
CA ARG A 34 22.51 -10.23 -12.10
C ARG A 34 21.76 -9.75 -10.87
N ILE A 35 20.44 -9.67 -10.93
CA ILE A 35 19.61 -9.23 -9.80
C ILE A 35 19.71 -10.23 -8.64
N ALA A 36 19.68 -11.54 -8.91
CA ALA A 36 19.81 -12.57 -7.88
C ALA A 36 21.16 -12.45 -7.16
N MET A 37 22.25 -12.24 -7.90
CA MET A 37 23.58 -11.99 -7.34
C MET A 37 23.63 -10.73 -6.45
N ILE A 38 22.95 -9.64 -6.84
CA ILE A 38 22.87 -8.40 -6.04
C ILE A 38 22.23 -8.68 -4.67
N PHE A 39 21.20 -9.53 -4.64
CA PHE A 39 20.48 -9.88 -3.41
C PHE A 39 21.07 -11.10 -2.68
N GLY A 40 22.12 -11.73 -3.22
CA GLY A 40 22.72 -12.93 -2.65
C GLY A 40 21.76 -14.11 -2.64
N VAL A 41 21.06 -14.32 -3.76
CA VAL A 41 20.07 -15.38 -3.99
C VAL A 41 20.53 -16.26 -5.15
N ASP A 42 20.44 -17.58 -5.00
CA ASP A 42 20.75 -18.53 -6.06
C ASP A 42 19.50 -18.85 -6.89
N ILE A 43 19.69 -19.13 -8.19
CA ILE A 43 18.60 -19.56 -9.09
C ILE A 43 18.83 -21.02 -9.51
N VAL A 44 17.79 -21.85 -9.36
CA VAL A 44 17.78 -23.23 -9.83
C VAL A 44 16.63 -23.43 -10.81
N TYR A 45 16.96 -23.81 -12.05
CA TYR A 45 15.96 -24.16 -13.06
C TYR A 45 15.59 -25.64 -12.97
N TYR A 46 14.31 -25.98 -12.96
CA TYR A 46 13.85 -27.38 -12.81
C TYR A 46 12.44 -27.62 -13.40
N ASP A 47 12.00 -28.88 -13.48
CA ASP A 47 10.77 -29.29 -14.18
C ASP A 47 9.52 -29.37 -13.27
N ASN A 48 9.29 -28.35 -12.42
CA ASN A 48 8.11 -28.24 -11.56
C ASN A 48 7.82 -26.76 -11.23
N ASN A 49 6.69 -26.48 -10.56
CA ASN A 49 6.20 -25.12 -10.30
C ASN A 49 7.19 -24.27 -9.52
N SER A 50 7.46 -23.05 -9.98
CA SER A 50 8.37 -22.11 -9.29
C SER A 50 7.98 -21.89 -7.82
N PHE A 51 8.99 -21.79 -6.96
CA PHE A 51 8.87 -21.49 -5.54
C PHE A 51 10.23 -21.00 -4.99
N SER A 52 10.28 -20.55 -3.74
CA SER A 52 11.50 -20.14 -3.06
C SER A 52 11.74 -20.92 -1.77
N ASP A 53 13.02 -21.13 -1.46
CA ASP A 53 13.49 -21.49 -0.12
C ASP A 53 14.14 -20.25 0.49
N ASN A 54 13.47 -19.65 1.46
CA ASN A 54 13.90 -18.39 2.08
C ASN A 54 15.10 -18.60 3.02
N ASP A 55 15.25 -19.78 3.62
CA ASP A 55 16.32 -20.08 4.57
C ASP A 55 17.64 -20.29 3.82
N ASP A 56 17.60 -21.07 2.75
CA ASP A 56 18.78 -21.32 1.89
C ASP A 56 19.00 -20.22 0.84
N LYS A 57 18.07 -19.27 0.73
CA LYS A 57 18.07 -18.18 -0.27
C LYS A 57 18.19 -18.68 -1.71
N VAL A 58 17.31 -19.62 -2.06
CA VAL A 58 17.27 -20.21 -3.39
C VAL A 58 15.90 -19.98 -4.02
N ILE A 59 15.88 -19.52 -5.27
CA ILE A 59 14.67 -19.46 -6.10
C ILE A 59 14.70 -20.62 -7.08
N PHE A 60 13.66 -21.43 -7.05
CA PHE A 60 13.41 -22.47 -8.04
C PHE A 60 12.49 -21.93 -9.13
N ILE A 61 12.93 -22.00 -10.38
CA ILE A 61 12.19 -21.53 -11.55
C ILE A 61 11.81 -22.72 -12.43
N ASP A 62 10.52 -22.82 -12.78
CA ASP A 62 10.04 -23.81 -13.75
C ASP A 62 10.67 -23.56 -15.13
N ARG A 63 11.57 -24.44 -15.55
CA ARG A 63 12.28 -24.32 -16.84
C ARG A 63 11.37 -24.51 -18.05
N ARG A 64 10.16 -25.04 -17.85
CA ARG A 64 9.17 -25.26 -18.90
C ARG A 64 8.41 -23.98 -19.26
N TYR A 65 8.50 -22.96 -18.41
CA TYR A 65 7.89 -21.65 -18.66
C TYR A 65 8.67 -20.87 -19.72
N GLU A 66 7.96 -20.07 -20.49
CA GLU A 66 8.55 -19.06 -21.37
C GLU A 66 9.35 -18.05 -20.55
N GLN A 67 10.38 -17.45 -21.17
CA GLN A 67 11.32 -16.57 -20.46
C GLN A 67 10.61 -15.41 -19.71
N THR A 68 9.52 -14.88 -20.26
CA THR A 68 8.73 -13.84 -19.60
C THR A 68 7.99 -14.33 -18.36
N GLU A 69 7.47 -15.56 -18.36
CA GLU A 69 6.86 -16.18 -17.17
C GLU A 69 7.92 -16.52 -16.13
N GLN A 70 9.10 -16.98 -16.56
CA GLN A 70 10.25 -17.20 -15.66
C GLN A 70 10.66 -15.90 -14.97
N ARG A 71 10.73 -14.78 -15.69
CA ARG A 71 11.03 -13.46 -15.12
C ARG A 71 9.97 -13.02 -14.12
N LYS A 72 8.69 -13.19 -14.45
CA LYS A 72 7.59 -12.87 -13.53
C LYS A 72 7.68 -13.69 -12.24
N ALA A 73 7.89 -15.00 -12.36
CA ALA A 73 8.09 -15.88 -11.20
C ALA A 73 9.31 -15.45 -10.38
N PHE A 74 10.45 -15.19 -11.04
CA PHE A 74 11.67 -14.71 -10.36
C PHE A 74 11.41 -13.48 -9.50
N PHE A 75 10.79 -12.43 -10.04
CA PHE A 75 10.55 -11.20 -9.28
C PHE A 75 9.56 -11.39 -8.12
N HIS A 76 8.59 -12.30 -8.27
CA HIS A 76 7.67 -12.67 -7.21
C HIS A 76 8.39 -13.44 -6.09
N GLU A 77 9.09 -14.52 -6.44
CA GLU A 77 9.85 -15.36 -5.49
C GLU A 77 10.99 -14.60 -4.81
N LEU A 78 11.62 -13.64 -5.51
CA LEU A 78 12.62 -12.78 -4.91
C LEU A 78 12.06 -12.05 -3.69
N CYS A 79 10.82 -11.53 -3.76
CA CYS A 79 10.18 -10.90 -2.62
C CYS A 79 10.12 -11.84 -1.41
N HIS A 80 9.72 -13.10 -1.62
CA HIS A 80 9.66 -14.08 -0.55
C HIS A 80 11.01 -14.26 0.12
N VAL A 81 12.07 -14.46 -0.68
CA VAL A 81 13.42 -14.66 -0.14
C VAL A 81 13.93 -13.44 0.63
N ILE A 82 13.71 -12.22 0.12
CA ILE A 82 14.34 -11.02 0.70
C ILE A 82 13.50 -10.31 1.77
N ARG A 83 12.19 -10.62 1.87
CA ARG A 83 11.26 -9.85 2.72
C ARG A 83 10.36 -10.71 3.59
N HIS A 84 10.18 -12.00 3.29
CA HIS A 84 9.24 -12.85 4.01
C HIS A 84 9.96 -13.90 4.87
N SER A 85 9.30 -14.28 5.96
CA SER A 85 9.77 -15.32 6.87
C SER A 85 8.63 -16.26 7.22
N GLY A 86 8.98 -17.48 7.63
CA GLY A 86 8.03 -18.52 8.00
C GLY A 86 7.63 -19.41 6.83
N ASP A 87 7.06 -20.57 7.16
CA ASP A 87 6.64 -21.56 6.18
C ASP A 87 5.16 -21.36 5.84
N GLN A 88 4.89 -20.94 4.61
CA GLN A 88 3.53 -20.66 4.12
C GLN A 88 2.59 -21.88 4.20
N ARG A 89 3.11 -23.11 4.26
CA ARG A 89 2.29 -24.34 4.41
C ARG A 89 1.62 -24.43 5.78
N TRP A 90 2.19 -23.77 6.77
CA TRP A 90 1.70 -23.74 8.15
C TRP A 90 1.21 -22.35 8.58
N MET A 91 1.26 -21.39 7.66
CA MET A 91 0.91 -20.00 7.90
C MET A 91 -0.61 -19.81 7.86
N PRO A 92 -1.21 -19.03 8.80
CA PRO A 92 -2.62 -18.70 8.70
C PRO A 92 -2.92 -17.94 7.40
N ASP A 93 -4.09 -18.17 6.82
CA ASP A 93 -4.43 -17.70 5.47
C ASP A 93 -4.25 -16.20 5.26
N LEU A 94 -4.61 -15.38 6.26
CA LEU A 94 -4.47 -13.92 6.17
C LEU A 94 -3.01 -13.48 6.06
N PHE A 95 -2.10 -14.11 6.80
CA PHE A 95 -0.67 -13.80 6.71
C PHE A 95 -0.09 -14.26 5.38
N ARG A 96 -0.52 -15.43 4.89
CA ARG A 96 -0.12 -15.94 3.58
C ARG A 96 -0.58 -14.98 2.48
N GLU A 97 -1.85 -14.56 2.48
CA GLU A 97 -2.40 -13.63 1.52
C GLU A 97 -1.71 -12.25 1.58
N ALA A 98 -1.36 -11.76 2.77
CA ALA A 98 -0.58 -10.53 2.92
C ALA A 98 0.80 -10.64 2.24
N GLN A 99 1.49 -11.77 2.42
CA GLN A 99 2.77 -12.05 1.73
C GLN A 99 2.59 -12.12 0.21
N GLU A 100 1.59 -12.84 -0.30
CA GLU A 100 1.30 -12.90 -1.74
C GLU A 100 1.03 -11.51 -2.33
N ASN A 101 0.26 -10.68 -1.62
CA ASN A 101 -0.05 -9.32 -2.05
C ASN A 101 1.19 -8.42 -2.04
N ASP A 102 2.09 -8.56 -1.06
CA ASP A 102 3.37 -7.84 -1.06
C ASP A 102 4.29 -8.31 -2.18
N ALA A 103 4.39 -9.63 -2.41
CA ALA A 103 5.18 -10.20 -3.50
C ALA A 103 4.71 -9.74 -4.88
N ASN A 104 3.40 -9.72 -5.13
CA ASN A 104 2.83 -9.20 -6.36
C ASN A 104 3.16 -7.71 -6.57
N ARG A 105 3.11 -6.90 -5.50
CA ARG A 105 3.43 -5.48 -5.57
C ARG A 105 4.93 -5.24 -5.74
N PHE A 106 5.76 -5.98 -5.02
CA PHE A 106 7.21 -5.95 -5.14
C PHE A 106 7.64 -6.27 -6.57
N ALA A 107 7.07 -7.32 -7.18
CA ALA A 107 7.39 -7.71 -8.54
C ALA A 107 7.17 -6.56 -9.53
N LEU A 108 6.08 -5.80 -9.40
CA LEU A 108 5.81 -4.63 -10.26
C LEU A 108 6.89 -3.54 -10.13
N TYR A 109 7.41 -3.31 -8.92
CA TYR A 109 8.44 -2.31 -8.67
C TYR A 109 9.83 -2.76 -9.09
N ALA A 110 10.15 -4.03 -8.84
CA ALA A 110 11.44 -4.61 -9.14
C ALA A 110 11.61 -4.86 -10.65
N ALA A 111 10.55 -5.28 -11.34
CA ALA A 111 10.57 -5.54 -12.78
C ALA A 111 10.39 -4.27 -13.62
N ILE A 112 9.68 -3.25 -13.11
CA ILE A 112 9.49 -1.96 -13.79
C ILE A 112 9.70 -0.81 -12.79
N PRO A 113 10.96 -0.51 -12.44
CA PRO A 113 11.30 0.52 -11.47
C PRO A 113 10.90 1.90 -11.98
N PHE A 114 10.26 2.70 -11.12
CA PHE A 114 9.79 4.03 -11.55
C PHE A 114 10.93 4.94 -12.00
N PHE A 115 12.12 4.82 -11.38
CA PHE A 115 13.26 5.66 -11.74
C PHE A 115 13.81 5.41 -13.14
N MET A 116 13.57 4.21 -13.71
CA MET A 116 13.87 3.91 -15.11
C MET A 116 12.74 4.38 -16.00
N LEU A 117 11.49 4.16 -15.57
CA LEU A 117 10.29 4.56 -16.30
C LEU A 117 10.25 6.08 -16.54
N GLU A 118 10.63 6.88 -15.54
CA GLU A 118 10.61 8.35 -15.61
C GLU A 118 11.60 8.93 -16.63
N GLN A 119 12.58 8.14 -17.07
CA GLN A 119 13.59 8.54 -18.05
C GLN A 119 13.16 8.22 -19.49
N ILE A 120 12.12 7.41 -19.69
CA ILE A 120 11.66 6.98 -21.01
C ILE A 120 10.77 8.05 -21.65
N LYS A 121 11.01 8.35 -22.92
CA LYS A 121 10.11 9.19 -23.72
C LYS A 121 8.89 8.38 -24.14
N LEU A 122 7.80 8.52 -23.39
CA LEU A 122 6.58 7.74 -23.62
C LEU A 122 5.79 8.20 -24.85
N PRO A 123 5.34 7.26 -25.71
CA PRO A 123 4.37 7.53 -26.76
C PRO A 123 3.04 8.05 -26.22
N VAL A 124 2.31 8.83 -27.03
CA VAL A 124 0.96 9.30 -26.68
C VAL A 124 -0.06 8.19 -26.86
N ASN A 125 0.14 7.31 -27.85
CA ASN A 125 -0.74 6.18 -28.10
C ASN A 125 -0.52 5.10 -27.03
N ARG A 126 -1.60 4.68 -26.37
CA ARG A 126 -1.54 3.67 -25.29
C ARG A 126 -1.00 2.32 -25.77
N SER A 127 -1.42 1.85 -26.94
CA SER A 127 -0.96 0.57 -27.49
C SER A 127 0.55 0.60 -27.82
N GLU A 128 1.02 1.70 -28.42
CA GLU A 128 2.45 1.90 -28.68
C GLU A 128 3.27 1.99 -27.38
N LEU A 129 2.74 2.67 -26.37
CA LEU A 129 3.36 2.78 -25.05
C LEU A 129 3.50 1.40 -24.39
N ILE A 130 2.41 0.62 -24.33
CA ILE A 130 2.46 -0.72 -23.73
C ILE A 130 3.43 -1.61 -24.52
N SER A 131 3.38 -1.57 -25.86
CA SER A 131 4.28 -2.34 -26.71
C SER A 131 5.76 -1.98 -26.48
N LEU A 132 6.07 -0.69 -26.32
CA LEU A 132 7.42 -0.21 -26.00
C LEU A 132 7.89 -0.78 -24.64
N LEU A 133 7.08 -0.60 -23.59
CA LEU A 133 7.45 -1.02 -22.24
C LEU A 133 7.53 -2.55 -22.10
N VAL A 134 6.67 -3.30 -22.79
CA VAL A 134 6.75 -4.77 -22.88
C VAL A 134 8.11 -5.18 -23.44
N SER A 135 8.56 -4.51 -24.50
CA SER A 135 9.85 -4.80 -25.11
C SER A 135 11.04 -4.40 -24.24
N ASP A 136 11.00 -3.21 -23.62
CA ASP A 136 12.11 -2.68 -22.82
C ASP A 136 12.32 -3.47 -21.52
N TYR A 137 11.22 -3.82 -20.84
CA TYR A 137 11.27 -4.49 -19.54
C TYR A 137 11.14 -6.02 -19.62
N GLN A 138 10.90 -6.55 -20.83
CA GLN A 138 10.71 -7.98 -21.08
C GLN A 138 9.61 -8.59 -20.17
N CYS A 139 8.46 -7.92 -20.13
CA CYS A 139 7.30 -8.24 -19.28
C CYS A 139 6.04 -8.48 -20.12
N PHE A 140 5.00 -9.07 -19.53
CA PHE A 140 3.71 -9.24 -20.22
C PHE A 140 2.92 -7.93 -20.35
N PRO A 141 2.10 -7.78 -21.41
CA PRO A 141 1.24 -6.62 -21.60
C PRO A 141 0.42 -6.27 -20.35
N ASP A 142 -0.29 -7.25 -19.77
CA ASP A 142 -1.14 -7.03 -18.59
C ASP A 142 -0.33 -6.55 -17.37
N PHE A 143 0.90 -7.03 -17.22
CA PHE A 143 1.80 -6.65 -16.12
C PHE A 143 2.28 -5.21 -16.28
N VAL A 144 2.64 -4.82 -17.51
CA VAL A 144 2.98 -3.44 -17.87
C VAL A 144 1.77 -2.53 -17.69
N GLU A 145 0.59 -2.93 -18.14
CA GLU A 145 -0.64 -2.18 -17.98
C GLU A 145 -0.97 -1.93 -16.51
N LEU A 146 -0.84 -2.97 -15.67
CA LEU A 146 -1.06 -2.88 -14.24
C LEU A 146 -0.09 -1.88 -13.59
N ARG A 147 1.21 -1.99 -13.88
CA ARG A 147 2.20 -1.05 -13.35
C ARG A 147 1.95 0.37 -13.84
N PHE A 148 1.70 0.55 -15.13
CA PHE A 148 1.52 1.87 -15.71
C PHE A 148 0.25 2.54 -15.17
N LYS A 149 -0.85 1.80 -15.07
CA LYS A 149 -2.08 2.27 -14.42
C LYS A 149 -1.84 2.70 -12.98
N GLN A 150 -1.08 1.91 -12.21
CA GLN A 150 -0.72 2.28 -10.84
C GLN A 150 0.08 3.60 -10.79
N VAL A 151 0.93 3.86 -11.79
CA VAL A 151 1.66 5.14 -11.90
C VAL A 151 0.71 6.30 -12.22
N GLU A 152 -0.19 6.13 -13.18
CA GLU A 152 -1.24 7.10 -13.53
C GLU A 152 -2.13 7.44 -12.33
N ASP A 153 -2.60 6.42 -11.62
CA ASP A 153 -3.48 6.57 -10.47
C ASP A 153 -2.76 7.33 -9.34
N ARG A 154 -1.45 7.08 -9.11
CA ARG A 154 -0.67 7.80 -8.09
C ARG A 154 -0.46 9.27 -8.43
N ILE A 155 -0.15 9.59 -9.68
CA ILE A 155 -0.01 10.99 -10.14
C ILE A 155 -1.33 11.73 -10.02
N SER A 156 -2.43 11.13 -10.49
CA SER A 156 -3.76 11.72 -10.41
C SER A 156 -4.21 11.99 -8.97
N ASN A 157 -3.91 11.06 -8.05
CA ASN A 157 -4.19 11.24 -6.63
C ASN A 157 -3.35 12.37 -6.01
N SER A 158 -2.08 12.50 -6.40
CA SER A 158 -1.18 13.57 -5.94
C SER A 158 -1.66 14.95 -6.41
N GLU A 159 -2.07 15.06 -7.68
CA GLU A 159 -2.64 16.27 -8.27
C GLU A 159 -3.94 16.68 -7.59
N PHE A 160 -4.83 15.71 -7.35
CA PHE A 160 -6.07 15.93 -6.61
C PHE A 160 -5.76 16.52 -5.23
N ILE A 161 -4.89 15.87 -4.44
CA ILE A 161 -4.50 16.35 -3.09
C ILE A 161 -3.91 17.76 -3.15
N SER A 162 -3.02 18.04 -4.11
CA SER A 162 -2.40 19.36 -4.25
C SER A 162 -3.44 20.47 -4.48
N THR A 163 -4.46 20.20 -5.30
CA THR A 163 -5.56 21.13 -5.61
C THR A 163 -6.36 21.48 -4.35
N PHE A 164 -6.62 20.51 -3.46
CA PHE A 164 -7.29 20.78 -2.18
C PHE A 164 -6.42 21.54 -1.19
N THR A 165 -5.09 21.34 -1.20
CA THR A 165 -4.18 22.05 -0.28
C THR A 165 -3.97 23.52 -0.66
N TYR A 166 -3.97 23.87 -1.95
CA TYR A 166 -3.80 25.27 -2.40
C TYR A 166 -5.08 26.10 -2.30
N GLY A 167 -6.26 25.49 -2.30
CA GLY A 167 -7.55 26.18 -2.07
C GLY A 167 -7.83 26.59 -0.62
N GLY A 168 -6.97 26.19 0.34
CA GLY A 168 -7.18 26.39 1.77
C GLY A 168 -6.57 27.67 2.38
N THR A 169 -5.97 28.54 1.58
CA THR A 169 -5.30 29.76 2.10
C THR A 169 -6.10 31.04 1.81
N THR A 170 -7.35 31.07 2.27
CA THR A 170 -8.07 32.33 2.50
C THR A 170 -8.74 32.26 3.86
N LYS A 171 -8.27 33.12 4.78
CA LYS A 171 -9.04 33.49 5.97
C LYS A 171 -10.31 34.17 5.48
N SER A 172 -11.46 33.54 5.68
CA SER A 172 -12.75 34.21 5.60
C SER A 172 -13.77 33.47 6.46
N ASN A 173 -14.33 34.23 7.40
CA ASN A 173 -15.57 33.91 8.09
C ASN A 173 -16.63 33.51 7.05
N TYR A 174 -17.13 32.29 7.14
CA TYR A 174 -18.39 31.92 6.49
C TYR A 174 -19.24 31.18 7.50
N GLU A 175 -20.18 31.92 8.09
CA GLU A 175 -21.47 31.37 8.44
C GLU A 175 -22.01 30.68 7.18
N LEU A 176 -22.05 29.36 7.19
CA LEU A 176 -22.67 28.59 6.13
C LEU A 176 -24.19 28.81 6.22
N THR A 177 -24.70 29.65 5.33
CA THR A 177 -26.11 29.58 4.95
C THR A 177 -26.35 28.20 4.37
N VAL A 178 -26.99 27.36 5.18
CA VAL A 178 -27.60 26.09 4.82
C VAL A 178 -28.60 26.37 3.72
N ASN A 179 -28.22 26.24 2.45
CA ASN A 179 -29.07 26.00 1.28
C ASN A 179 -28.12 25.91 0.07
N GLU A 180 -28.18 24.80 -0.68
CA GLU A 180 -27.38 24.48 -1.88
C GLU A 180 -26.10 23.62 -1.70
N ALA A 181 -26.05 22.75 -0.68
CA ALA A 181 -25.25 21.52 -0.81
C ALA A 181 -26.13 20.42 -1.41
N SER A 182 -25.62 19.68 -2.41
CA SER A 182 -26.34 18.50 -2.90
C SER A 182 -26.41 17.46 -1.78
N ASP A 183 -27.51 16.70 -1.69
CA ASP A 183 -27.68 15.65 -0.67
C ASP A 183 -26.51 14.66 -0.67
N LEU A 184 -25.87 14.46 -1.83
CA LEU A 184 -24.70 13.59 -1.97
C LEU A 184 -23.46 14.16 -1.28
N ASP A 185 -23.21 15.47 -1.35
CA ASP A 185 -22.06 16.13 -0.71
C ASP A 185 -22.18 16.15 0.81
N LEU A 186 -23.41 16.26 1.33
CA LEU A 186 -23.68 16.13 2.77
C LEU A 186 -23.46 14.69 3.27
N ILE A 187 -23.80 13.68 2.45
CA ILE A 187 -23.56 12.27 2.77
C ILE A 187 -22.06 11.94 2.76
N TYR A 188 -21.29 12.47 1.80
CA TYR A 188 -19.83 12.28 1.75
C TYR A 188 -19.09 12.90 2.94
N LEU A 189 -19.63 13.98 3.53
CA LEU A 189 -19.07 14.62 4.73
C LEU A 189 -19.44 13.90 6.04
N GLN A 190 -20.46 13.03 6.01
CA GLN A 190 -20.88 12.24 7.18
C GLN A 190 -20.12 10.92 7.33
N GLN A 191 -19.43 10.42 6.29
CA GLN A 191 -18.69 9.16 6.39
C GLN A 191 -17.27 9.37 6.96
N PRO A 192 -16.82 8.49 7.88
CA PRO A 192 -15.47 8.55 8.42
C PRO A 192 -14.43 8.28 7.34
N ARG A 193 -13.41 9.13 7.26
CA ARG A 193 -12.25 8.96 6.39
C ARG A 193 -11.18 8.18 7.13
N ILE A 194 -10.78 7.04 6.61
CA ILE A 194 -9.84 6.16 7.29
C ILE A 194 -8.54 6.09 6.51
N HIS A 195 -7.43 6.28 7.21
CA HIS A 195 -6.07 6.28 6.66
C HIS A 195 -5.20 5.26 7.39
N SER A 196 -4.23 4.69 6.70
CA SER A 196 -3.20 3.83 7.30
C SER A 196 -2.00 4.68 7.75
N LEU A 197 -1.50 4.42 8.96
CA LEU A 197 -0.30 5.02 9.53
C LEU A 197 0.72 3.91 9.77
N TYR A 198 1.86 3.93 9.07
CA TYR A 198 2.92 2.92 9.20
C TYR A 198 4.02 3.38 10.16
N GLY A 199 4.68 2.41 10.80
CA GLY A 199 5.89 2.67 11.59
C GLY A 199 7.07 3.02 10.68
N LEU A 200 8.13 3.62 11.25
CA LEU A 200 9.36 3.89 10.52
C LEU A 200 10.17 2.61 10.23
N ASP A 201 9.95 1.57 11.02
CA ASP A 201 10.75 0.34 11.01
C ASP A 201 10.03 -0.86 10.36
N ASP A 202 8.69 -0.86 10.31
CA ASP A 202 7.86 -1.94 9.75
C ASP A 202 6.78 -1.37 8.82
N PHE A 203 6.91 -1.72 7.53
CA PHE A 203 6.00 -1.31 6.45
C PHE A 203 5.10 -2.47 5.96
N SER A 204 5.18 -3.65 6.58
CA SER A 204 4.39 -4.82 6.20
C SER A 204 2.91 -4.65 6.56
N ARG A 205 2.62 -3.94 7.65
CA ARG A 205 1.28 -3.59 8.11
C ARG A 205 1.25 -2.17 8.70
N PRO A 206 0.11 -1.46 8.66
CA PRO A 206 0.01 -0.20 9.36
C PRO A 206 0.25 -0.41 10.86
N HIS A 207 0.92 0.54 11.51
CA HIS A 207 0.98 0.58 12.97
C HIS A 207 -0.37 1.01 13.57
N ALA A 208 -1.11 1.87 12.86
CA ALA A 208 -2.44 2.30 13.26
C ALA A 208 -3.34 2.68 12.08
N LEU A 209 -4.65 2.65 12.30
CA LEU A 209 -5.65 3.30 11.45
C LEU A 209 -6.04 4.66 12.05
N VAL A 210 -6.05 5.69 11.20
CA VAL A 210 -6.45 7.06 11.56
C VAL A 210 -7.82 7.33 10.95
N ILE A 211 -8.83 7.43 11.81
CA ILE A 211 -10.23 7.61 11.45
C ILE A 211 -10.60 9.07 11.70
N GLU A 212 -10.86 9.84 10.65
CA GLU A 212 -11.21 11.27 10.71
C GLU A 212 -12.69 11.48 10.40
N GLN A 213 -13.39 12.20 11.27
CA GLN A 213 -14.77 12.63 11.03
C GLN A 213 -14.91 14.13 11.34
N ARG A 214 -14.99 14.94 10.28
CA ARG A 214 -14.89 16.41 10.34
C ARG A 214 -16.04 17.08 11.09
N LEU A 215 -17.20 16.43 11.15
CA LEU A 215 -18.38 16.92 11.87
C LEU A 215 -18.50 16.32 13.30
N GLY A 216 -17.48 15.58 13.75
CA GLY A 216 -17.52 14.82 14.99
C GLY A 216 -18.20 13.46 14.83
N PHE A 217 -17.99 12.58 15.82
CA PHE A 217 -18.56 11.23 15.84
C PHE A 217 -19.95 11.21 16.47
N ASP A 218 -20.80 10.28 16.04
CA ASP A 218 -22.05 9.98 16.77
C ASP A 218 -21.71 9.14 18.01
N TRP A 219 -21.41 9.82 19.11
CA TRP A 219 -20.92 9.21 20.35
C TRP A 219 -21.91 8.24 21.03
N ASN A 220 -23.17 8.24 20.60
CA ASN A 220 -24.21 7.35 21.11
C ASN A 220 -24.35 6.06 20.29
N LYS A 221 -23.63 5.95 19.17
CA LYS A 221 -23.64 4.77 18.32
C LYS A 221 -22.25 4.13 18.24
N PRO A 222 -22.17 2.80 18.12
CA PRO A 222 -20.92 2.16 17.81
C PRO A 222 -20.47 2.52 16.39
N LEU A 223 -19.15 2.58 16.19
CA LEU A 223 -18.56 2.72 14.86
C LEU A 223 -18.08 1.36 14.35
N HIS A 224 -18.64 0.89 13.24
CA HIS A 224 -18.24 -0.35 12.61
C HIS A 224 -17.17 -0.08 11.53
N LEU A 225 -16.09 -0.83 11.58
CA LEU A 225 -14.91 -0.64 10.74
C LEU A 225 -14.47 -1.96 10.13
N ASN A 226 -14.20 -2.00 8.83
CA ASN A 226 -13.52 -3.14 8.21
C ASN A 226 -12.01 -2.91 8.28
N VAL A 227 -11.30 -3.61 9.15
CA VAL A 227 -9.88 -3.33 9.41
C VAL A 227 -8.94 -3.90 8.35
N GLU A 228 -9.43 -4.84 7.53
CA GLU A 228 -8.71 -5.51 6.44
C GLU A 228 -8.77 -4.74 5.10
N ARG A 229 -9.47 -3.61 5.06
CA ARG A 229 -9.54 -2.78 3.86
C ARG A 229 -8.21 -2.07 3.63
N ASN A 230 -7.76 -2.05 2.38
CA ASN A 230 -6.64 -1.21 1.93
C ASN A 230 -6.98 0.29 2.06
N TYR A 231 -6.67 0.88 3.21
CA TYR A 231 -6.87 2.30 3.48
C TYR A 231 -5.72 3.15 2.95
N LYS A 232 -6.04 4.34 2.43
CA LYS A 232 -5.05 5.28 1.87
C LYS A 232 -4.00 5.61 2.94
N LEU A 233 -2.72 5.61 2.55
CA LEU A 233 -1.63 6.04 3.41
C LEU A 233 -1.84 7.50 3.85
N LEU A 234 -1.65 7.78 5.14
CA LEU A 234 -1.63 9.15 5.64
C LEU A 234 -0.35 9.83 5.15
N SER A 235 -0.45 10.66 4.10
CA SER A 235 0.70 11.24 3.38
C SER A 235 1.31 12.50 4.02
N GLN A 236 0.93 12.86 5.25
CA GLN A 236 1.41 14.04 5.96
C GLN A 236 2.20 13.65 7.21
N SER A 237 3.12 14.52 7.64
CA SER A 237 3.76 14.42 8.95
C SER A 237 2.70 14.33 10.04
N PHE A 238 2.50 13.12 10.59
CA PHE A 238 1.50 12.87 11.62
C PHE A 238 1.97 13.50 12.94
N TYR A 239 1.34 14.61 13.30
CA TYR A 239 1.48 15.21 14.63
C TYR A 239 0.19 15.00 15.42
N ARG A 240 0.33 14.45 16.62
CA ARG A 240 -0.80 14.33 17.55
C ARG A 240 -1.29 15.71 17.94
N THR A 241 -2.60 15.88 17.96
CA THR A 241 -3.27 17.10 18.42
C THR A 241 -4.18 16.79 19.60
N ARG A 242 -4.68 17.84 20.25
CA ARG A 242 -5.69 17.72 21.33
C ARG A 242 -7.04 17.14 20.86
N TYR A 243 -7.26 17.05 19.56
CA TYR A 243 -8.49 16.53 18.96
C TYR A 243 -8.39 15.04 18.58
N ASP A 244 -7.31 14.38 19.01
CA ASP A 244 -7.05 12.97 18.74
C ASP A 244 -7.35 12.12 19.97
N ALA A 245 -8.08 11.03 19.78
CA ALA A 245 -8.28 10.02 20.81
C ALA A 245 -7.64 8.69 20.41
N THR A 246 -7.00 8.02 21.36
CA THR A 246 -6.48 6.66 21.14
C THR A 246 -7.52 5.64 21.55
N VAL A 247 -7.89 4.78 20.61
CA VAL A 247 -8.77 3.65 20.86
C VAL A 247 -7.98 2.57 21.59
N GLN A 248 -8.51 2.07 22.70
CA GLN A 248 -7.91 1.00 23.51
C GLN A 248 -8.59 -0.33 23.22
N PRO A 249 -7.95 -1.47 23.55
CA PRO A 249 -8.54 -2.80 23.36
C PRO A 249 -9.93 -2.92 24.01
N GLY A 250 -10.10 -2.37 25.21
CA GLY A 250 -11.38 -2.38 25.93
C GLY A 250 -12.49 -1.52 25.31
N ASP A 251 -12.21 -0.71 24.30
CA ASP A 251 -13.23 -0.01 23.51
C ASP A 251 -13.74 -0.85 22.33
N LEU A 252 -13.07 -1.96 22.03
CA LEU A 252 -13.33 -2.75 20.84
C LEU A 252 -14.23 -3.95 21.15
N SER A 253 -14.95 -4.39 20.12
CA SER A 253 -15.63 -5.67 20.10
C SER A 253 -15.46 -6.28 18.72
N VAL A 254 -14.92 -7.49 18.68
CA VAL A 254 -14.68 -8.25 17.45
C VAL A 254 -15.72 -9.37 17.36
N PRO A 255 -16.50 -9.48 16.28
CA PRO A 255 -17.45 -10.58 16.14
C PRO A 255 -16.70 -11.92 15.99
N PRO A 256 -17.15 -13.00 16.66
CA PRO A 256 -16.45 -14.29 16.67
C PRO A 256 -16.18 -14.92 15.29
N ASN A 257 -16.93 -14.50 14.25
CA ASN A 257 -16.86 -15.05 12.90
C ASN A 257 -16.56 -13.98 11.83
N GLN A 258 -16.11 -12.79 12.23
CA GLN A 258 -15.84 -11.67 11.32
C GLN A 258 -14.64 -10.86 11.83
N SER A 259 -13.46 -11.48 11.88
CA SER A 259 -12.20 -10.82 12.30
C SER A 259 -11.84 -9.60 11.43
N GLU A 260 -12.38 -9.55 10.22
CA GLU A 260 -12.23 -8.42 9.29
C GLU A 260 -12.99 -7.16 9.72
N TYR A 261 -13.92 -7.28 10.68
CA TYR A 261 -14.73 -6.18 11.20
C TYR A 261 -14.48 -5.96 12.69
N VAL A 262 -14.26 -4.70 13.06
CA VAL A 262 -14.15 -4.25 14.45
C VAL A 262 -15.23 -3.23 14.74
N THR A 263 -15.83 -3.34 15.92
CA THR A 263 -16.77 -2.34 16.43
C THR A 263 -16.13 -1.52 17.53
N ILE A 264 -16.10 -0.19 17.38
CA ILE A 264 -15.56 0.76 18.35
C ILE A 264 -16.71 1.33 19.19
N ASN A 265 -16.63 1.18 20.51
CA ASN A 265 -17.55 1.80 21.46
C ASN A 265 -17.19 3.27 21.68
N LEU A 266 -17.78 4.13 20.85
CA LEU A 266 -17.53 5.56 20.87
C LEU A 266 -17.88 6.21 22.21
N SER A 267 -18.88 5.73 22.93
CA SER A 267 -19.26 6.27 24.24
C SER A 267 -18.15 6.09 25.29
N ARG A 268 -17.43 4.95 25.26
CA ARG A 268 -16.26 4.72 26.13
C ARG A 268 -15.07 5.61 25.76
N VAL A 269 -14.83 5.81 24.47
CA VAL A 269 -13.79 6.72 23.98
C VAL A 269 -14.09 8.17 24.40
N ALA A 270 -15.34 8.62 24.24
CA ALA A 270 -15.79 9.95 24.65
C ALA A 270 -15.66 10.19 26.16
N TRP A 271 -15.92 9.16 26.98
CA TRP A 271 -15.76 9.26 28.43
C TRP A 271 -14.31 9.58 28.83
N ARG A 272 -13.32 9.10 28.08
CA ARG A 272 -11.89 9.31 28.36
C ARG A 272 -11.32 10.58 27.72
N HIS A 273 -11.76 10.91 26.51
CA HIS A 273 -11.13 11.95 25.68
C HIS A 273 -12.02 13.17 25.40
N GLY A 274 -13.28 13.16 25.83
CA GLY A 274 -14.26 14.19 25.51
C GLY A 274 -14.90 14.01 24.12
N GLN A 275 -15.92 14.80 23.83
CA GLN A 275 -16.71 14.71 22.60
C GLN A 275 -16.23 15.63 21.47
N ASP A 276 -15.26 16.51 21.75
CA ASP A 276 -14.68 17.44 20.78
C ASP A 276 -13.65 16.77 19.84
N VAL A 277 -13.43 15.46 20.01
CA VAL A 277 -12.51 14.64 19.22
C VAL A 277 -13.02 14.49 17.79
N THR A 278 -12.14 14.75 16.82
CA THR A 278 -12.44 14.63 15.38
C THR A 278 -11.61 13.53 14.71
N ARG A 279 -10.62 12.97 15.41
CA ARG A 279 -9.77 11.89 14.91
C ARG A 279 -9.60 10.77 15.95
N LEU A 280 -9.86 9.53 15.55
CA LEU A 280 -9.53 8.34 16.33
C LEU A 280 -8.26 7.70 15.76
N ILE A 281 -7.35 7.33 16.66
CA ILE A 281 -6.17 6.54 16.36
C ILE A 281 -6.43 5.15 16.89
N LEU A 282 -6.56 4.18 15.99
CA LEU A 282 -6.76 2.77 16.29
C LEU A 282 -5.45 2.02 16.03
N PRO A 283 -4.60 1.78 17.06
CA PRO A 283 -3.42 0.94 16.90
C PRO A 283 -3.83 -0.46 16.46
N LEU A 284 -3.08 -1.08 15.53
CA LEU A 284 -3.38 -2.46 15.15
C LEU A 284 -3.13 -3.43 16.33
N GLU A 285 -2.14 -3.15 17.18
CA GLU A 285 -1.92 -3.91 18.42
C GLU A 285 -3.14 -3.91 19.34
N ALA A 286 -3.93 -2.82 19.36
CA ALA A 286 -5.14 -2.78 20.17
C ALA A 286 -6.24 -3.71 19.64
N ILE A 287 -6.25 -3.96 18.32
CA ILE A 287 -7.13 -4.94 17.68
C ILE A 287 -6.62 -6.35 18.00
N ASP A 288 -5.32 -6.59 17.84
CA ASP A 288 -4.68 -7.87 18.17
C ASP A 288 -4.97 -8.26 19.63
N ASP A 289 -4.85 -7.32 20.57
CA ASP A 289 -5.19 -7.53 21.98
C ASP A 289 -6.68 -7.81 22.17
N ALA A 290 -7.57 -7.06 21.51
CA ALA A 290 -9.01 -7.25 21.63
C ALA A 290 -9.53 -8.58 21.04
N ILE A 291 -8.78 -9.20 20.12
CA ILE A 291 -9.06 -10.54 19.58
C ILE A 291 -8.66 -11.63 20.59
N ASN A 292 -7.60 -11.38 21.38
CA ASN A 292 -7.02 -12.34 22.30
C ASN A 292 -7.61 -12.29 23.72
N PHE A 293 -8.53 -11.37 24.00
CA PHE A 293 -9.25 -11.20 25.28
C PHE A 293 -10.70 -11.66 25.18
#